data_AF-F4PSN3-F1
#
_entry.id   AF-F4PSN3-F1
#
_cell.length_a   1.000
_cell.length_b   1.000
_cell.length_c   1.000
_cell.angle_alpha   90.00
_cell.angle_beta   90.00
_cell.angle_gamma   90.00
#
_symmetry.space_group_name_H-M   'P 1'
#
loop_
_entity.id
_entity.type
_entity.pdbx_description
1 polymer ?
#
loop_
_entity_poly.entity_id
_entity_poly.type
_entity_poly.pdbx_seq_one_letter_code
_entity_poly.pdbx_strand_id
1 'polypeptide(L)'
;MAIINHLNILVIGGCFLLLLQFATAQETCVNRFQRFCVTEGDSCKPVYGESTYYCVDGTYCNELNYKCEKSSDEGEVCSSTGTIIPCKEWLNCLDGICVETGYANVGEKCTEDYQCNDVKLRCASNGQCQNIDTECSSSKECSYFNYCGGSVCKPRVENGQPCASLLGLDAPCLPNSICNKDIGICIPNYSLQLDANCSTSIACDVSQGLECDGDSDSCGYANFTKTLTPSNINCTFEDCGEIEEMCLCTEDRYTGFCHPKDPLTESQIKKCGSSTKEFSDCVAKHECAYEHADTTPSSCHLTHCASSFCAMKLNCDWDFNSQTFGKGCSGAALLEYQATCQHLGYSTGGSPSLTIPSLLMLLLFIATTTTTTTTTILSF
;
A
#
# COMPACT_ATOMS: atom_id res chain seq x y z
N MET A 1 -42.23 14.85 -63.53
CA MET A 1 -41.07 13.96 -63.26
C MET A 1 -39.89 14.77 -62.68
N ALA A 2 -40.15 15.66 -61.70
CA ALA A 2 -39.12 16.49 -61.05
C ALA A 2 -39.18 16.42 -59.51
N ILE A 3 -40.21 15.80 -58.95
CA ILE A 3 -40.46 15.73 -57.50
C ILE A 3 -39.66 14.59 -56.83
N ILE A 4 -39.32 13.54 -57.59
CA ILE A 4 -38.57 12.37 -57.06
C ILE A 4 -37.10 12.73 -56.74
N ASN A 5 -36.52 13.74 -57.40
CA ASN A 5 -35.12 14.11 -57.18
C ASN A 5 -34.88 14.90 -55.87
N HIS A 6 -35.86 15.67 -55.41
CA HIS A 6 -35.71 16.45 -54.17
C HIS A 6 -35.82 15.60 -52.91
N LEU A 7 -36.61 14.53 -52.94
CA LEU A 7 -36.79 13.65 -51.78
C LEU A 7 -35.53 12.83 -51.49
N ASN A 8 -34.85 12.32 -52.52
CA ASN A 8 -33.61 11.54 -52.34
C ASN A 8 -32.46 12.40 -51.78
N ILE A 9 -32.36 13.68 -52.19
CA ILE A 9 -31.33 14.58 -51.67
C ILE A 9 -31.57 14.91 -50.19
N LEU A 10 -32.84 15.09 -49.78
CA LEU A 10 -33.19 15.34 -48.38
C LEU A 10 -32.91 14.12 -47.48
N VAL A 11 -33.20 12.91 -47.96
CA VAL A 11 -32.95 11.67 -47.19
C VAL A 11 -31.45 11.40 -47.06
N ILE A 12 -30.66 11.56 -48.13
CA ILE A 12 -29.20 11.36 -48.07
C ILE A 12 -28.54 12.43 -47.19
N GLY A 13 -28.97 13.70 -47.30
CA GLY A 13 -28.48 14.78 -46.45
C GLY A 13 -28.82 14.57 -44.96
N GLY A 14 -30.04 14.08 -44.67
CA GLY A 14 -30.47 13.73 -43.31
C GLY A 14 -29.66 12.59 -42.70
N CYS A 15 -29.41 11.52 -43.46
CA CYS A 15 -28.56 10.41 -43.00
C CYS A 15 -27.11 10.85 -42.77
N PHE A 16 -26.56 11.73 -43.60
CA PHE A 16 -25.20 12.25 -43.43
C PHE A 16 -25.06 13.13 -42.18
N LEU A 17 -26.08 13.96 -41.89
CA LEU A 17 -26.16 14.75 -40.66
C LEU A 17 -26.33 13.88 -39.41
N LEU A 18 -27.13 12.81 -39.48
CA LEU A 18 -27.26 11.82 -38.40
C LEU A 18 -25.93 11.08 -38.15
N LEU A 19 -25.24 10.63 -39.20
CA LEU A 19 -23.91 10.01 -39.08
C LEU A 19 -22.86 10.96 -38.52
N LEU A 20 -22.92 12.26 -38.85
CA LEU A 20 -22.07 13.29 -38.26
C LEU A 20 -22.36 13.51 -36.76
N GLN A 21 -23.62 13.41 -36.31
CA GLN A 21 -23.95 13.53 -34.89
C GLN A 21 -23.49 12.32 -34.07
N PHE A 22 -23.52 11.11 -34.64
CA PHE A 22 -22.93 9.94 -34.00
C PHE A 22 -21.40 9.93 -34.02
N ALA A 23 -20.75 10.61 -34.98
CA ALA A 23 -19.29 10.71 -35.04
C ALA A 23 -18.70 11.72 -34.04
N THR A 24 -19.49 12.65 -33.49
CA THR A 24 -19.02 13.69 -32.55
C THR A 24 -19.45 13.45 -31.10
N ALA A 25 -20.23 12.42 -30.83
CA ALA A 25 -20.40 11.91 -29.46
C ALA A 25 -19.13 11.14 -29.09
N GLN A 26 -18.00 11.83 -29.00
CA GLN A 26 -16.85 11.30 -28.27
C GLN A 26 -17.31 11.22 -26.81
N GLU A 27 -17.44 10.00 -26.31
CA GLU A 27 -17.48 9.77 -24.88
C GLU A 27 -16.30 10.54 -24.30
N THR A 28 -16.62 11.46 -23.39
CA THR A 28 -15.57 12.15 -22.65
C THR A 28 -14.82 11.07 -21.87
N CYS A 29 -13.57 11.32 -21.47
CA CYS A 29 -12.95 10.55 -20.40
C CYS A 29 -13.74 10.89 -19.12
N VAL A 30 -14.98 10.40 -19.02
CA VAL A 30 -15.93 10.63 -17.93
C VAL A 30 -15.43 9.75 -16.80
N ASN A 31 -15.10 10.36 -15.67
CA ASN A 31 -14.21 9.81 -14.64
C ASN A 31 -12.73 10.00 -14.97
N ARG A 32 -12.31 11.28 -15.01
CA ARG A 32 -10.89 11.61 -14.95
C ARG A 32 -10.25 11.01 -13.69
N PHE A 33 -9.53 9.89 -13.83
CA PHE A 33 -8.50 9.51 -12.85
C PHE A 33 -7.25 10.35 -13.05
N GLN A 34 -7.42 11.67 -13.18
CA GLN A 34 -6.31 12.61 -13.11
C GLN A 34 -6.08 12.93 -11.65
N ARG A 35 -5.31 12.07 -10.98
CA ARG A 35 -4.74 12.38 -9.68
C ARG A 35 -3.56 13.32 -9.90
N PHE A 36 -3.79 14.62 -9.69
CA PHE A 36 -2.68 15.58 -9.68
C PHE A 36 -2.14 15.67 -8.28
N CYS A 37 -0.93 15.20 -8.06
CA CYS A 37 -0.28 15.37 -6.78
C CYS A 37 0.44 16.70 -6.73
N VAL A 38 0.16 17.47 -5.69
CA VAL A 38 0.70 18.83 -5.53
C VAL A 38 1.23 18.99 -4.12
N THR A 39 2.26 19.82 -3.99
CA THR A 39 3.05 19.94 -2.75
C THR A 39 2.53 21.09 -1.89
N GLU A 40 3.09 21.24 -0.70
CA GLU A 40 2.73 22.33 0.21
C GLU A 40 2.73 23.70 -0.50
N GLY A 41 1.63 24.44 -0.37
CA GLY A 41 1.42 25.76 -0.96
C GLY A 41 0.84 25.77 -2.38
N ASP A 42 0.86 24.64 -3.08
CA ASP A 42 0.25 24.50 -4.41
C ASP A 42 -1.28 24.48 -4.32
N SER A 43 -1.93 24.87 -5.43
CA SER A 43 -3.40 24.82 -5.53
C SER A 43 -3.89 23.38 -5.66
N CYS A 44 -4.75 22.96 -4.74
CA CYS A 44 -5.48 21.69 -4.79
C CYS A 44 -6.92 21.84 -5.30
N LYS A 45 -7.26 22.99 -5.90
CA LYS A 45 -8.59 23.22 -6.47
C LYS A 45 -8.85 22.29 -7.66
N PRO A 46 -10.01 21.61 -7.75
CA PRO A 46 -10.42 20.91 -8.96
C PRO A 46 -10.52 21.90 -10.12
N VAL A 47 -9.61 21.79 -11.08
CA VAL A 47 -9.67 22.51 -12.34
C VAL A 47 -10.51 21.66 -13.29
N TYR A 48 -11.71 22.14 -13.64
CA TYR A 48 -12.68 21.47 -14.52
C TYR A 48 -13.51 20.32 -13.93
N GLY A 49 -14.13 20.53 -12.77
CA GLY A 49 -15.34 19.79 -12.33
C GLY A 49 -15.16 18.34 -11.87
N GLU A 50 -14.06 17.67 -12.24
CA GLU A 50 -13.83 16.24 -11.93
C GLU A 50 -12.38 15.89 -11.57
N SER A 51 -11.40 16.79 -11.74
CA SER A 51 -9.99 16.49 -11.40
C SER A 51 -9.77 16.47 -9.88
N THR A 52 -9.41 15.31 -9.33
CA THR A 52 -8.97 15.16 -7.93
C THR A 52 -7.50 15.55 -7.78
N TYR A 53 -7.22 16.64 -7.07
CA TYR A 53 -5.88 17.02 -6.66
C TYR A 53 -5.60 16.38 -5.30
N TYR A 54 -4.44 15.75 -5.16
CA TYR A 54 -4.01 15.11 -3.93
C TYR A 54 -2.80 15.83 -3.38
N CYS A 55 -2.91 16.24 -2.13
CA CYS A 55 -1.81 16.82 -1.40
C CYS A 55 -0.88 15.68 -0.95
N VAL A 56 0.41 15.78 -1.28
CA VAL A 56 1.41 14.73 -0.99
C VAL A 56 2.26 15.09 0.23
N ASP A 57 3.14 14.19 0.64
CA ASP A 57 4.14 14.44 1.69
C ASP A 57 3.52 14.85 3.04
N GLY A 58 2.38 14.24 3.38
CA GLY A 58 1.65 14.51 4.61
C GLY A 58 0.94 15.86 4.61
N THR A 59 0.66 16.43 3.44
CA THR A 59 -0.18 17.62 3.30
C THR A 59 -1.63 17.25 2.99
N TYR A 60 -2.56 18.16 3.25
CA TYR A 60 -3.99 18.01 2.97
C TYR A 60 -4.51 19.24 2.20
N CYS A 61 -5.62 19.08 1.48
CA CYS A 61 -6.22 20.19 0.74
C CYS A 61 -7.08 21.04 1.66
N ASN A 62 -6.65 22.26 1.97
CA ASN A 62 -7.44 23.20 2.75
C ASN A 62 -8.57 23.77 1.89
N GLU A 63 -9.82 23.35 2.17
CA GLU A 63 -11.00 23.74 1.40
C GLU A 63 -11.32 25.25 1.46
N LEU A 64 -10.75 26.00 2.41
CA LEU A 64 -10.98 27.45 2.52
C LEU A 64 -10.20 28.25 1.48
N ASN A 65 -8.95 27.87 1.23
CA ASN A 65 -8.06 28.60 0.33
C ASN A 65 -7.64 27.78 -0.90
N TYR A 66 -8.08 26.51 -0.97
CA TYR A 66 -7.77 25.53 -1.98
C TYR A 66 -6.26 25.35 -2.20
N LYS A 67 -5.49 25.33 -1.11
CA LYS A 67 -4.06 25.02 -1.13
C LYS A 67 -3.73 23.78 -0.32
N CYS A 68 -2.68 23.08 -0.72
CA CYS A 68 -2.13 22.04 0.13
C CYS A 68 -1.41 22.65 1.32
N GLU A 69 -1.77 22.21 2.51
CA GLU A 69 -1.19 22.65 3.77
C GLU A 69 -0.71 21.44 4.56
N LYS A 70 0.26 21.64 5.44
CA LYS A 70 0.80 20.58 6.29
C LYS A 70 -0.29 20.01 7.20
N SER A 71 -0.45 18.70 7.24
CA SER A 71 -1.30 18.01 8.23
C SER A 71 -0.61 18.02 9.59
N SER A 72 -1.40 17.90 10.66
CA SER A 72 -0.90 17.93 12.03
C SER A 72 -0.10 16.67 12.37
N ASP A 73 1.09 16.89 12.94
CA ASP A 73 1.94 15.85 13.54
C ASP A 73 1.36 15.33 14.87
N GLU A 74 1.92 14.23 15.38
CA GLU A 74 1.56 13.70 16.69
C GLU A 74 1.75 14.77 17.79
N GLY A 75 0.75 14.92 18.65
CA GLY A 75 0.70 15.93 19.71
C GLY A 75 0.27 17.34 19.24
N GLU A 76 0.14 17.57 17.93
CA GLU A 76 -0.38 18.84 17.40
C GLU A 76 -1.92 18.89 17.42
N VAL A 77 -2.45 20.11 17.41
CA VAL A 77 -3.90 20.35 17.45
C VAL A 77 -4.55 19.93 16.15
N CYS A 78 -5.73 19.32 16.26
CA CYS A 78 -6.57 18.93 15.13
C CYS A 78 -8.04 19.25 15.41
N SER A 79 -8.88 19.15 14.38
CA SER A 79 -10.34 19.30 14.52
C SER A 79 -11.07 18.24 13.69
N SER A 80 -12.03 17.56 14.30
CA SER A 80 -12.92 16.59 13.65
C SER A 80 -14.14 17.25 12.98
N THR A 81 -14.37 18.55 13.21
CA THR A 81 -15.51 19.29 12.64
C THR A 81 -15.10 20.64 12.11
N GLY A 82 -15.27 20.84 10.80
CA GLY A 82 -15.23 22.16 10.14
C GLY A 82 -13.85 22.80 10.06
N THR A 83 -13.42 23.07 8.82
CA THR A 83 -12.29 23.96 8.47
C THR A 83 -10.94 23.65 9.14
N ILE A 84 -10.15 22.77 8.52
CA ILE A 84 -9.90 21.37 8.90
C ILE A 84 -8.37 21.29 8.93
N ILE A 85 -7.68 21.07 10.06
CA ILE A 85 -6.30 20.56 10.01
C ILE A 85 -6.41 19.09 10.39
N PRO A 86 -6.43 18.18 9.41
CA PRO A 86 -6.45 16.77 9.69
C PRO A 86 -5.11 16.36 10.28
N CYS A 87 -5.14 15.26 11.02
CA CYS A 87 -3.91 14.58 11.36
C CYS A 87 -3.29 13.95 10.12
N LYS A 88 -2.00 13.64 10.19
CA LYS A 88 -1.40 12.72 9.23
C LYS A 88 -2.16 11.39 9.22
N GLU A 89 -2.12 10.71 8.10
CA GLU A 89 -3.05 9.60 7.80
C GLU A 89 -2.95 8.39 8.75
N TRP A 90 -1.81 8.19 9.41
CA TRP A 90 -1.63 7.16 10.42
C TRP A 90 -2.02 7.61 11.84
N LEU A 91 -2.54 8.82 11.99
CA LEU A 91 -2.93 9.42 13.27
C LEU A 91 -4.42 9.72 13.26
N ASN A 92 -5.04 9.68 14.43
CA ASN A 92 -6.43 10.05 14.63
C ASN A 92 -6.54 11.29 15.49
N CYS A 93 -7.56 12.11 15.20
CA CYS A 93 -7.85 13.30 15.97
C CYS A 93 -8.72 12.95 17.19
N LEU A 94 -8.10 12.84 18.37
CA LEU A 94 -8.80 12.56 19.64
C LEU A 94 -8.70 13.78 20.55
N ASP A 95 -9.87 14.26 21.01
CA ASP A 95 -9.99 15.43 21.88
C ASP A 95 -9.24 16.68 21.37
N GLY A 96 -9.16 16.81 20.04
CA GLY A 96 -8.50 17.93 19.37
C GLY A 96 -6.97 17.83 19.30
N ILE A 97 -6.39 16.65 19.54
CA ILE A 97 -4.96 16.37 19.39
C ILE A 97 -4.76 15.15 18.49
N CYS A 98 -3.77 15.22 17.61
CA CYS A 98 -3.38 14.07 16.80
C CYS A 98 -2.61 13.05 17.62
N VAL A 99 -3.11 11.82 17.65
CA VAL A 99 -2.50 10.70 18.39
C VAL A 99 -2.57 9.43 17.55
N GLU A 100 -1.60 8.54 17.75
CA GLU A 100 -1.65 7.20 17.18
C GLU A 100 -2.69 6.38 17.97
N THR A 101 -3.57 5.65 17.28
CA THR A 101 -4.63 4.84 17.91
C THR A 101 -4.65 3.44 17.33
N GLY A 102 -5.18 2.47 18.06
CA GLY A 102 -5.46 1.15 17.51
C GLY A 102 -4.21 0.34 17.14
N TYR A 103 -3.07 0.67 17.74
CA TYR A 103 -1.77 0.15 17.32
C TYR A 103 -1.20 -0.95 18.22
N ALA A 104 -1.67 -1.06 19.46
CA ALA A 104 -1.14 -1.96 20.47
C ALA A 104 -2.03 -3.20 20.64
N ASN A 105 -1.43 -4.38 20.47
CA ASN A 105 -2.07 -5.67 20.65
C ASN A 105 -2.13 -6.08 22.14
N VAL A 106 -2.87 -7.15 22.45
CA VAL A 106 -2.90 -7.71 23.81
C VAL A 106 -1.49 -8.05 24.31
N GLY A 107 -1.11 -7.45 25.45
CA GLY A 107 0.20 -7.59 26.08
C GLY A 107 1.25 -6.55 25.67
N GLU A 108 0.98 -5.78 24.61
CA GLU A 108 1.87 -4.69 24.18
C GLU A 108 1.67 -3.45 25.05
N LYS A 109 2.70 -2.58 25.06
CA LYS A 109 2.71 -1.39 25.90
C LYS A 109 1.71 -0.34 25.42
N CYS A 110 1.05 0.29 26.37
CA CYS A 110 0.17 1.43 26.17
C CYS A 110 0.27 2.39 27.36
N THR A 111 -0.19 3.60 27.14
CA THR A 111 -0.46 4.62 28.14
C THR A 111 -1.95 4.94 28.24
N GLU A 112 -2.70 4.77 27.14
CA GLU A 112 -4.12 5.13 27.04
C GLU A 112 -4.92 4.05 26.30
N ASP A 113 -6.21 3.95 26.59
CA ASP A 113 -7.09 2.92 26.02
C ASP A 113 -7.18 2.93 24.50
N TYR A 114 -7.22 4.13 23.90
CA TYR A 114 -7.39 4.30 22.46
C TYR A 114 -6.22 3.74 21.65
N GLN A 115 -5.08 3.48 22.30
CA GLN A 115 -3.90 2.92 21.67
C GLN A 115 -4.07 1.42 21.40
N CYS A 116 -4.99 0.75 22.09
CA CYS A 116 -5.23 -0.66 21.90
C CYS A 116 -6.02 -0.94 20.61
N ASN A 117 -5.65 -1.99 19.88
CA ASN A 117 -6.12 -2.32 18.52
C ASN A 117 -7.61 -2.73 18.40
N ASP A 118 -8.33 -2.84 19.50
CA ASP A 118 -9.74 -3.21 19.54
C ASP A 118 -10.43 -2.47 20.69
N VAL A 119 -11.70 -2.10 20.49
CA VAL A 119 -12.52 -1.33 21.45
C VAL A 119 -12.76 -2.07 22.77
N LYS A 120 -12.59 -3.39 22.79
CA LYS A 120 -12.67 -4.24 23.97
C LYS A 120 -11.34 -4.39 24.72
N LEU A 121 -10.26 -3.86 24.16
CA LEU A 121 -9.01 -3.75 24.87
C LEU A 121 -8.93 -2.43 25.62
N ARG A 122 -8.34 -2.47 26.81
CA ARG A 122 -8.04 -1.29 27.63
C ARG A 122 -6.58 -1.30 28.02
N CYS A 123 -6.04 -0.12 28.25
CA CYS A 123 -4.72 0.00 28.81
C CYS A 123 -4.79 -0.29 30.31
N ALA A 124 -4.41 -1.51 30.69
CA ALA A 124 -4.44 -1.93 32.08
C ALA A 124 -3.41 -1.15 32.91
N SER A 125 -3.57 -1.18 34.24
CA SER A 125 -2.70 -0.46 35.18
C SER A 125 -1.22 -0.85 35.12
N ASN A 126 -0.89 -1.98 34.49
CA ASN A 126 0.48 -2.40 34.23
C ASN A 126 1.08 -1.79 32.94
N GLY A 127 0.35 -0.88 32.28
CA GLY A 127 0.77 -0.23 31.04
C GLY A 127 0.74 -1.15 29.84
N GLN A 128 -0.15 -2.15 29.83
CA GLN A 128 -0.31 -3.08 28.71
C GLN A 128 -1.77 -3.19 28.27
N CYS A 129 -1.99 -3.37 26.97
CA CYS A 129 -3.34 -3.61 26.44
C CYS A 129 -3.84 -4.98 26.90
N GLN A 130 -5.04 -5.03 27.47
CA GLN A 130 -5.66 -6.25 27.97
C GLN A 130 -7.15 -6.26 27.61
N ASN A 131 -7.68 -7.45 27.35
CA ASN A 131 -9.11 -7.63 27.20
C ASN A 131 -9.76 -7.47 28.57
N ILE A 132 -10.66 -6.50 28.69
CA ILE A 132 -11.42 -6.28 29.93
C ILE A 132 -12.58 -7.24 30.09
N ASP A 133 -13.01 -7.85 28.98
CA ASP A 133 -14.01 -8.89 28.99
C ASP A 133 -13.32 -10.24 29.20
N THR A 134 -13.96 -11.13 29.96
CA THR A 134 -13.54 -12.54 30.02
C THR A 134 -13.80 -13.28 28.71
N GLU A 135 -14.56 -12.65 27.82
CA GLU A 135 -14.97 -13.18 26.54
C GLU A 135 -14.32 -12.44 25.39
N CYS A 136 -13.89 -13.17 24.36
CA CYS A 136 -13.46 -12.57 23.11
C CYS A 136 -14.61 -12.60 22.07
N SER A 137 -14.68 -11.63 21.18
CA SER A 137 -15.47 -11.71 19.94
C SER A 137 -14.62 -11.77 18.66
N SER A 138 -13.38 -11.31 18.74
CA SER A 138 -12.40 -11.23 17.67
C SER A 138 -11.06 -11.75 18.13
N SER A 139 -10.27 -12.29 17.20
CA SER A 139 -8.89 -12.69 17.50
C SER A 139 -7.97 -11.50 17.80
N LYS A 140 -8.37 -10.26 17.44
CA LYS A 140 -7.68 -9.02 17.83
C LYS A 140 -7.67 -8.83 19.35
N GLU A 141 -8.68 -9.38 20.02
CA GLU A 141 -8.85 -9.32 21.48
C GLU A 141 -8.03 -10.38 22.23
N CYS A 142 -7.24 -11.17 21.50
CA CYS A 142 -6.37 -12.20 22.04
C CYS A 142 -4.89 -11.87 21.77
N SER A 143 -4.00 -12.39 22.61
CA SER A 143 -2.55 -12.28 22.35
C SER A 143 -2.17 -12.94 21.02
N TYR A 144 -1.00 -12.61 20.45
CA TYR A 144 -0.48 -13.20 19.21
C TYR A 144 -0.61 -14.74 19.14
N PHE A 145 -0.29 -15.44 20.23
CA PHE A 145 -0.36 -16.91 20.31
C PHE A 145 -1.76 -17.48 20.54
N ASN A 146 -2.80 -16.66 20.58
CA ASN A 146 -4.17 -17.06 20.83
C ASN A 146 -5.10 -16.54 19.72
N TYR A 147 -6.21 -17.23 19.50
CA TYR A 147 -7.29 -16.81 18.61
C TYR A 147 -8.62 -16.86 19.36
N CYS A 148 -9.62 -16.14 18.88
CA CYS A 148 -10.93 -16.18 19.51
C CYS A 148 -11.74 -17.41 19.05
N GLY A 149 -11.84 -18.40 19.94
CA GLY A 149 -12.54 -19.65 19.68
C GLY A 149 -13.93 -19.68 20.30
N GLY A 150 -14.87 -18.93 19.74
CA GLY A 150 -16.21 -18.72 20.30
C GLY A 150 -16.20 -17.47 21.18
N SER A 151 -16.10 -17.67 22.50
CA SER A 151 -15.97 -16.59 23.48
C SER A 151 -14.71 -16.71 24.34
N VAL A 152 -13.76 -17.57 23.98
CA VAL A 152 -12.54 -17.77 24.79
C VAL A 152 -11.32 -17.71 23.87
N CYS A 153 -10.30 -16.97 24.30
CA CYS A 153 -9.00 -17.00 23.65
C CYS A 153 -8.37 -18.40 23.80
N LYS A 154 -8.18 -19.09 22.68
CA LYS A 154 -7.59 -20.42 22.62
C LYS A 154 -6.19 -20.37 22.00
N PRO A 155 -5.26 -21.24 22.41
CA PRO A 155 -3.95 -21.32 21.80
C PRO A 155 -4.03 -21.58 20.29
N ARG A 156 -3.21 -20.87 19.54
CA ARG A 156 -2.90 -21.17 18.15
C ARG A 156 -1.91 -22.33 18.07
N VAL A 157 -1.88 -22.95 16.90
CA VAL A 157 -1.08 -24.07 16.48
C VAL A 157 0.16 -23.51 15.79
N GLU A 158 1.33 -23.93 16.26
CA GLU A 158 2.62 -23.50 15.73
C GLU A 158 2.90 -24.12 14.35
N ASN A 159 3.82 -23.51 13.60
CA ASN A 159 4.27 -24.06 12.33
C ASN A 159 4.87 -25.46 12.50
N GLY A 160 4.53 -26.36 11.57
CA GLY A 160 4.91 -27.77 11.60
C GLY A 160 3.97 -28.65 12.45
N GLN A 161 3.03 -28.06 13.19
CA GLN A 161 2.04 -28.83 13.97
C GLN A 161 0.76 -29.12 13.17
N PRO A 162 0.08 -30.25 13.45
CA PRO A 162 -1.18 -30.58 12.80
C PRO A 162 -2.26 -29.54 13.08
N CYS A 163 -2.96 -29.13 12.04
CA CYS A 163 -4.12 -28.27 12.11
C CYS A 163 -5.35 -28.99 11.57
N ALA A 164 -6.45 -28.93 12.31
CA ALA A 164 -7.75 -29.30 11.76
C ALA A 164 -8.31 -28.06 11.07
N SER A 165 -8.59 -28.13 9.77
CA SER A 165 -9.39 -27.09 9.11
C SER A 165 -10.78 -27.08 9.76
N LEU A 166 -10.95 -26.24 10.78
CA LEU A 166 -12.23 -26.04 11.44
C LEU A 166 -13.08 -25.18 10.49
N LEU A 167 -13.85 -25.85 9.64
CA LEU A 167 -14.97 -25.26 8.89
C LEU A 167 -14.64 -23.96 8.14
N GLY A 168 -13.48 -23.89 7.49
CA GLY A 168 -13.11 -22.74 6.65
C GLY A 168 -12.65 -21.50 7.41
N LEU A 169 -12.37 -21.59 8.71
CA LEU A 169 -11.69 -20.53 9.45
C LEU A 169 -10.21 -20.91 9.61
N ASP A 170 -9.31 -20.14 9.00
CA ASP A 170 -7.84 -20.24 9.13
C ASP A 170 -7.33 -19.92 10.56
N ALA A 171 -8.24 -19.88 11.53
CA ALA A 171 -8.00 -19.45 12.90
C ALA A 171 -7.10 -20.35 13.76
N PRO A 172 -6.79 -21.65 13.48
CA PRO A 172 -5.93 -22.37 14.38
C PRO A 172 -4.45 -21.99 14.23
N CYS A 173 -3.95 -21.54 13.07
CA CYS A 173 -2.52 -21.26 12.92
C CYS A 173 -2.12 -19.88 13.46
N LEU A 174 -0.82 -19.62 13.63
CA LEU A 174 -0.28 -18.29 13.96
C LEU A 174 -0.72 -17.23 12.92
N PRO A 175 -0.84 -15.93 13.26
CA PRO A 175 -1.33 -14.88 12.35
C PRO A 175 -0.60 -14.75 11.00
N ASN A 176 0.67 -15.17 10.92
CA ASN A 176 1.47 -15.18 9.69
C ASN A 176 1.72 -16.62 9.19
N SER A 177 0.70 -17.46 9.33
CA SER A 177 0.74 -18.87 9.00
C SER A 177 -0.63 -19.36 8.56
N ILE A 178 -0.64 -20.38 7.73
CA ILE A 178 -1.84 -20.95 7.12
C ILE A 178 -1.87 -22.46 7.37
N CYS A 179 -3.07 -23.00 7.58
CA CYS A 179 -3.28 -24.45 7.61
C CYS A 179 -3.26 -25.00 6.18
N ASN A 180 -2.18 -25.67 5.78
CA ASN A 180 -2.14 -26.34 4.49
C ASN A 180 -3.14 -27.52 4.51
N LYS A 181 -4.18 -27.43 3.67
CA LYS A 181 -5.30 -28.37 3.65
C LYS A 181 -4.90 -29.78 3.21
N ASP A 182 -3.89 -29.92 2.37
CA ASP A 182 -3.47 -31.21 1.82
C ASP A 182 -2.71 -32.05 2.84
N ILE A 183 -1.81 -31.42 3.60
CA ILE A 183 -1.01 -32.10 4.62
C ILE A 183 -1.57 -31.95 6.05
N GLY A 184 -2.54 -31.05 6.24
CA GLY A 184 -3.16 -30.78 7.54
C GLY A 184 -2.18 -30.23 8.57
N ILE A 185 -1.24 -29.37 8.15
CA ILE A 185 -0.18 -28.80 9.00
C ILE A 185 -0.12 -27.27 8.82
N CYS A 186 0.10 -26.53 9.92
CA CYS A 186 0.37 -25.10 9.85
C CYS A 186 1.73 -24.85 9.20
N ILE A 187 1.76 -23.99 8.19
CA ILE A 187 2.98 -23.56 7.50
C ILE A 187 3.08 -22.02 7.53
N PRO A 188 4.30 -21.44 7.51
CA PRO A 188 4.45 -20.00 7.35
C PRO A 188 3.80 -19.52 6.04
N ASN A 189 3.35 -18.27 6.03
CA ASN A 189 2.99 -17.60 4.78
C ASN A 189 4.18 -17.62 3.82
N TYR A 190 3.88 -17.75 2.53
CA TYR A 190 4.84 -17.69 1.43
C TYR A 190 6.00 -18.70 1.51
N SER A 191 5.69 -19.94 1.87
CA SER A 191 6.70 -20.98 2.13
C SER A 191 6.70 -22.15 1.12
N LEU A 192 5.60 -22.35 0.39
CA LEU A 192 5.49 -23.44 -0.58
C LEU A 192 6.24 -23.13 -1.88
N GLN A 193 6.93 -24.14 -2.40
CA GLN A 193 7.72 -24.07 -3.62
C GLN A 193 6.85 -24.37 -4.86
N LEU A 194 7.43 -24.19 -6.05
CA LEU A 194 6.79 -24.56 -7.33
C LEU A 194 6.25 -26.00 -7.30
N ASP A 195 5.07 -26.21 -7.89
CA ASP A 195 4.34 -27.48 -7.97
C ASP A 195 3.86 -28.07 -6.62
N ALA A 196 4.09 -27.37 -5.50
CA ALA A 196 3.54 -27.80 -4.21
C ALA A 196 2.03 -27.52 -4.14
N ASN A 197 1.26 -28.46 -3.61
CA ASN A 197 -0.19 -28.26 -3.46
C ASN A 197 -0.50 -27.09 -2.53
N CYS A 198 -1.41 -26.24 -2.98
CA CYS A 198 -1.84 -25.04 -2.28
C CYS A 198 -3.36 -24.92 -2.36
N SER A 199 -3.93 -24.12 -1.46
CA SER A 199 -5.36 -23.76 -1.52
C SER A 199 -5.59 -22.25 -1.58
N THR A 200 -4.51 -21.47 -1.56
CA THR A 200 -4.49 -20.00 -1.59
C THR A 200 -3.07 -19.54 -1.92
N SER A 201 -2.97 -18.43 -2.64
CA SER A 201 -1.68 -17.83 -3.04
C SER A 201 -0.82 -17.40 -1.87
N ILE A 202 -1.40 -17.17 -0.67
CA ILE A 202 -0.63 -16.83 0.54
C ILE A 202 0.28 -17.99 0.95
N ALA A 203 0.00 -19.23 0.56
CA ALA A 203 0.87 -20.36 0.85
C ALA A 203 2.14 -20.39 -0.03
N CYS A 204 2.06 -19.88 -1.26
CA CYS A 204 3.11 -19.99 -2.27
C CYS A 204 4.21 -18.94 -2.09
N ASP A 205 5.46 -19.32 -2.36
CA ASP A 205 6.63 -18.44 -2.23
C ASP A 205 6.60 -17.29 -3.26
N VAL A 206 5.95 -16.19 -2.87
CA VAL A 206 5.81 -14.99 -3.70
C VAL A 206 7.15 -14.38 -4.07
N SER A 207 8.23 -14.64 -3.33
CA SER A 207 9.58 -14.13 -3.69
C SER A 207 10.09 -14.71 -5.01
N GLN A 208 9.59 -15.88 -5.40
CA GLN A 208 9.85 -16.50 -6.69
C GLN A 208 8.83 -16.12 -7.77
N GLY A 209 7.84 -15.28 -7.42
CA GLY A 209 6.71 -14.94 -8.26
C GLY A 209 5.71 -16.09 -8.38
N LEU A 210 5.52 -16.87 -7.32
CA LEU A 210 4.55 -17.98 -7.30
C LEU A 210 3.20 -17.53 -6.75
N GLU A 211 2.13 -18.06 -7.33
CA GLU A 211 0.75 -17.94 -6.85
C GLU A 211 0.05 -19.30 -6.90
N CYS A 212 -1.07 -19.44 -6.19
CA CYS A 212 -1.82 -20.70 -6.22
C CYS A 212 -2.71 -20.73 -7.45
N ASP A 213 -2.42 -21.65 -8.37
CA ASP A 213 -3.22 -21.85 -9.57
C ASP A 213 -4.51 -22.59 -9.22
N GLY A 214 -5.65 -21.91 -9.40
CA GLY A 214 -6.97 -22.44 -9.07
C GLY A 214 -7.42 -23.61 -9.94
N ASP A 215 -6.77 -23.87 -11.08
CA ASP A 215 -7.09 -25.03 -11.93
C ASP A 215 -6.31 -26.29 -11.50
N SER A 216 -5.10 -26.12 -10.98
CA SER A 216 -4.22 -27.23 -10.58
C SER A 216 -4.10 -27.44 -9.07
N ASP A 217 -4.66 -26.53 -8.25
CA ASP A 217 -4.49 -26.47 -6.79
C ASP A 217 -3.00 -26.57 -6.39
N SER A 218 -2.12 -25.95 -7.19
CA SER A 218 -0.66 -26.02 -7.01
C SER A 218 0.01 -24.68 -7.20
N CYS A 219 1.14 -24.47 -6.54
CA CYS A 219 1.91 -23.25 -6.67
C CYS A 219 2.53 -23.19 -8.06
N GLY A 220 1.99 -22.33 -8.91
CA GLY A 220 2.49 -22.05 -10.25
C GLY A 220 3.16 -20.69 -10.30
N TYR A 221 3.85 -20.40 -11.39
CA TYR A 221 4.28 -19.04 -11.65
C TYR A 221 3.08 -18.14 -11.87
N ALA A 222 3.06 -17.00 -11.18
CA ALA A 222 2.12 -15.95 -11.47
C ALA A 222 2.21 -15.57 -12.95
N ASN A 223 1.08 -15.19 -13.55
CA ASN A 223 1.04 -14.90 -14.97
C ASN A 223 1.95 -13.70 -15.32
N PHE A 224 3.21 -13.99 -15.68
CA PHE A 224 4.22 -13.02 -16.12
C PHE A 224 3.96 -12.48 -17.53
N THR A 225 2.88 -12.92 -18.18
CA THR A 225 2.65 -12.74 -19.63
C THR A 225 1.32 -12.07 -19.94
N LYS A 226 0.80 -11.27 -19.01
CA LYS A 226 -0.42 -10.52 -19.25
C LYS A 226 -0.18 -9.51 -20.37
N THR A 227 -1.00 -9.62 -21.40
CA THR A 227 -0.93 -8.73 -22.55
C THR A 227 -1.61 -7.43 -22.15
N LEU A 228 -0.80 -6.41 -21.88
CA LEU A 228 -1.31 -5.07 -21.60
C LEU A 228 -2.05 -4.50 -22.78
N THR A 229 -3.03 -3.65 -22.48
CA THR A 229 -3.65 -2.79 -23.48
C THR A 229 -2.55 -1.90 -24.08
N PRO A 230 -2.34 -1.92 -25.41
CA PRO A 230 -1.35 -1.08 -26.05
C PRO A 230 -1.43 0.39 -25.58
N SER A 231 -0.29 0.97 -25.22
CA SER A 231 -0.21 2.33 -24.65
C SER A 231 -0.68 3.44 -25.60
N ASN A 232 -0.97 3.11 -26.86
CA ASN A 232 -1.51 4.01 -27.87
C ASN A 232 -3.05 3.94 -28.00
N ILE A 233 -3.71 3.07 -27.22
CA ILE A 233 -5.17 3.04 -27.16
C ILE A 233 -5.64 4.21 -26.31
N ASN A 234 -6.50 5.01 -26.94
CA ASN A 234 -7.19 6.08 -26.27
C ASN A 234 -8.35 5.51 -25.45
N CYS A 235 -8.14 5.33 -24.15
CA CYS A 235 -9.16 4.76 -23.27
C CYS A 235 -10.18 5.81 -22.79
N THR A 236 -11.44 5.42 -22.60
CA THR A 236 -12.50 6.30 -22.06
C THR A 236 -12.94 5.98 -20.63
N PHE A 237 -12.76 4.74 -20.15
CA PHE A 237 -12.79 4.24 -18.76
C PHE A 237 -13.00 2.71 -18.80
N GLU A 238 -13.89 2.27 -19.71
CA GLU A 238 -14.24 0.85 -19.94
C GLU A 238 -13.23 0.11 -20.84
N ASP A 239 -12.35 0.84 -21.52
CA ASP A 239 -11.44 0.28 -22.54
C ASP A 239 -10.16 -0.36 -21.99
N CYS A 240 -9.76 -0.01 -20.76
CA CYS A 240 -8.63 -0.66 -20.11
C CYS A 240 -9.16 -1.93 -19.47
N GLY A 241 -8.74 -3.10 -19.98
CA GLY A 241 -9.30 -4.40 -19.64
C GLY A 241 -9.64 -4.57 -18.15
N GLU A 242 -10.75 -5.26 -17.87
CA GLU A 242 -11.62 -5.12 -16.68
C GLU A 242 -11.00 -5.20 -15.27
N ILE A 243 -9.70 -5.45 -15.07
CA ILE A 243 -9.20 -5.79 -13.72
C ILE A 243 -7.81 -5.26 -13.37
N GLU A 244 -6.93 -4.98 -14.32
CA GLU A 244 -5.50 -4.86 -14.01
C GLU A 244 -4.83 -3.61 -14.58
N GLU A 245 -5.56 -2.88 -15.40
CA GLU A 245 -5.17 -1.58 -15.91
C GLU A 245 -6.19 -0.53 -15.48
N MET A 246 -5.73 0.71 -15.35
CA MET A 246 -6.58 1.88 -15.20
C MET A 246 -6.38 2.84 -16.36
N CYS A 247 -7.47 3.50 -16.76
CA CYS A 247 -7.39 4.56 -17.75
C CYS A 247 -6.88 5.86 -17.13
N LEU A 248 -5.73 6.33 -17.60
CA LEU A 248 -5.13 7.60 -17.21
C LEU A 248 -5.40 8.66 -18.27
N CYS A 249 -6.30 9.61 -17.99
CA CYS A 249 -6.59 10.70 -18.93
C CYS A 249 -5.41 11.69 -19.02
N THR A 250 -5.10 12.16 -20.23
CA THR A 250 -4.11 13.21 -20.53
C THR A 250 -4.67 14.63 -20.32
N GLU A 251 -3.86 15.68 -20.49
CA GLU A 251 -4.33 17.09 -20.37
C GLU A 251 -5.59 17.37 -21.25
N ASP A 252 -5.74 16.67 -22.37
CA ASP A 252 -6.97 16.65 -23.15
C ASP A 252 -7.99 15.65 -22.56
N ARG A 253 -9.19 16.15 -22.26
CA ARG A 253 -10.29 15.43 -21.63
C ARG A 253 -10.89 14.31 -22.47
N TYR A 254 -10.51 14.22 -23.74
CA TYR A 254 -10.95 13.19 -24.66
C TYR A 254 -9.87 12.16 -24.96
N THR A 255 -8.68 12.30 -24.35
CA THR A 255 -7.59 11.36 -24.55
C THR A 255 -7.05 10.78 -23.25
N GLY A 256 -6.83 9.46 -23.19
CA GLY A 256 -6.21 8.73 -22.10
C GLY A 256 -5.38 7.55 -22.59
N PHE A 257 -4.69 6.86 -21.69
CA PHE A 257 -3.96 5.62 -21.99
C PHE A 257 -4.07 4.66 -20.80
N CYS A 258 -4.00 3.36 -21.06
CA CYS A 258 -4.06 2.35 -20.01
C CYS A 258 -2.73 2.21 -19.28
N HIS A 259 -2.79 2.06 -17.96
CA HIS A 259 -1.63 1.89 -17.08
C HIS A 259 -1.87 0.72 -16.11
N PRO A 260 -0.89 -0.16 -15.90
CA PRO A 260 -1.03 -1.26 -14.95
C PRO A 260 -1.14 -0.77 -13.50
N LYS A 261 -1.94 -1.46 -12.69
CA LYS A 261 -2.05 -1.24 -11.24
C LYS A 261 -1.09 -2.10 -10.41
N ASP A 262 -0.56 -3.16 -11.02
CA ASP A 262 0.27 -4.17 -10.36
C ASP A 262 1.59 -4.41 -11.13
N PRO A 263 2.62 -4.97 -10.46
CA PRO A 263 3.85 -5.44 -11.10
C PRO A 263 3.57 -6.39 -12.28
N LEU A 264 4.22 -6.15 -13.42
CA LEU A 264 3.93 -6.89 -14.65
C LEU A 264 5.06 -7.80 -15.14
N THR A 265 6.29 -7.30 -15.06
CA THR A 265 7.44 -8.08 -15.52
C THR A 265 7.87 -9.04 -14.42
N GLU A 266 8.47 -10.16 -14.82
CA GLU A 266 9.04 -11.15 -13.89
C GLU A 266 9.92 -10.50 -12.79
N SER A 267 10.78 -9.54 -13.18
CA SER A 267 11.64 -8.82 -12.25
C SER A 267 10.85 -8.00 -11.23
N GLN A 268 9.79 -7.32 -11.67
CA GLN A 268 8.95 -6.49 -10.80
C GLN A 268 8.11 -7.35 -9.86
N ILE A 269 7.52 -8.43 -10.37
CA ILE A 269 6.73 -9.38 -9.57
C ILE A 269 7.60 -10.03 -8.51
N LYS A 270 8.79 -10.54 -8.87
CA LYS A 270 9.74 -11.11 -7.90
C LYS A 270 10.22 -10.09 -6.88
N LYS A 271 10.44 -8.84 -7.28
CA LYS A 271 10.86 -7.77 -6.36
C LYS A 271 9.76 -7.43 -5.36
N CYS A 272 8.51 -7.28 -5.84
CA CYS A 272 7.35 -7.13 -4.98
C CYS A 272 7.24 -8.31 -4.00
N GLY A 273 7.16 -9.53 -4.52
CA GLY A 273 6.99 -10.71 -3.68
C GLY A 273 8.13 -10.93 -2.68
N SER A 274 9.38 -10.59 -3.05
CA SER A 274 10.50 -10.62 -2.10
C SER A 274 10.28 -9.67 -0.93
N SER A 275 9.85 -8.44 -1.20
CA SER A 275 9.56 -7.46 -0.14
C SER A 275 8.32 -7.83 0.68
N THR A 276 7.28 -8.39 0.06
CA THR A 276 6.11 -8.93 0.78
C THR A 276 6.50 -10.04 1.73
N LYS A 277 7.29 -11.01 1.24
CA LYS A 277 7.78 -12.12 2.07
C LYS A 277 8.69 -11.61 3.19
N GLU A 278 9.61 -10.69 2.91
CA GLU A 278 10.48 -10.08 3.93
C GLU A 278 9.67 -9.37 5.03
N PHE A 279 8.63 -8.62 4.65
CA PHE A 279 7.73 -8.01 5.60
C PHE A 279 6.98 -9.05 6.45
N SER A 280 6.41 -10.08 5.81
CA SER A 280 5.71 -11.18 6.50
C SER A 280 6.63 -11.94 7.48
N ASP A 281 7.86 -12.24 7.05
CA ASP A 281 8.88 -12.88 7.89
C ASP A 281 9.25 -11.99 9.09
N CYS A 282 9.35 -10.68 8.88
CA CYS A 282 9.62 -9.72 9.95
C CYS A 282 8.49 -9.66 10.99
N VAL A 283 7.24 -9.52 10.57
CA VAL A 283 6.10 -9.45 11.49
C VAL A 283 5.92 -10.76 12.25
N ALA A 284 6.15 -11.90 11.61
CA ALA A 284 6.12 -13.20 12.27
C ALA A 284 7.20 -13.31 13.36
N LYS A 285 8.43 -12.90 13.04
CA LYS A 285 9.57 -12.91 13.97
C LYS A 285 9.36 -12.02 15.19
N HIS A 286 8.67 -10.90 15.02
CA HIS A 286 8.40 -9.92 16.07
C HIS A 286 7.02 -10.07 16.72
N GLU A 287 6.30 -11.16 16.43
CA GLU A 287 4.98 -11.45 17.00
C GLU A 287 3.97 -10.32 16.79
N CYS A 288 4.12 -9.56 15.70
CA CYS A 288 3.18 -8.52 15.35
C CYS A 288 1.92 -9.16 14.76
N ALA A 289 0.77 -8.91 15.39
CA ALA A 289 -0.50 -9.29 14.80
C ALA A 289 -0.76 -8.39 13.58
N TYR A 290 -0.67 -8.97 12.39
CA TYR A 290 -0.96 -8.29 11.13
C TYR A 290 -2.19 -8.92 10.48
N GLU A 291 -3.17 -8.09 10.16
CA GLU A 291 -4.21 -8.45 9.20
C GLU A 291 -3.91 -7.72 7.88
N HIS A 292 -3.84 -8.47 6.78
CA HIS A 292 -3.39 -7.97 5.46
C HIS A 292 -4.24 -6.82 4.89
N ALA A 293 -5.41 -6.57 5.48
CA ALA A 293 -6.35 -5.53 5.05
C ALA A 293 -6.07 -4.14 5.63
N ASP A 294 -5.18 -4.01 6.62
CA ASP A 294 -4.95 -2.73 7.28
C ASP A 294 -4.04 -1.84 6.39
N THR A 295 -4.58 -0.71 5.92
CA THR A 295 -3.82 0.31 5.19
C THR A 295 -2.84 1.05 6.10
N THR A 296 -3.12 1.10 7.40
CA THR A 296 -2.27 1.70 8.43
C THR A 296 -1.46 0.63 9.18
N PRO A 297 -0.12 0.69 9.21
CA PRO A 297 0.68 -0.24 9.99
C PRO A 297 0.50 -0.02 11.51
N SER A 298 0.45 -1.10 12.29
CA SER A 298 0.49 -1.03 13.76
C SER A 298 1.84 -0.53 14.27
N SER A 299 1.92 -0.14 15.54
CA SER A 299 3.18 0.33 16.14
C SER A 299 4.22 -0.79 16.22
N CYS A 300 3.78 -2.06 16.33
CA CYS A 300 4.67 -3.21 16.22
C CYS A 300 5.32 -3.27 14.84
N HIS A 301 4.53 -3.09 13.78
CA HIS A 301 5.06 -3.03 12.40
C HIS A 301 6.01 -1.86 12.22
N LEU A 302 5.65 -0.67 12.70
CA LEU A 302 6.49 0.52 12.58
C LEU A 302 7.79 0.40 13.39
N THR A 303 7.73 -0.18 14.58
CA THR A 303 8.90 -0.30 15.46
C THR A 303 9.89 -1.35 14.97
N HIS A 304 9.40 -2.47 14.46
CA HIS A 304 10.24 -3.63 14.13
C HIS A 304 10.43 -3.88 12.64
N CYS A 305 9.44 -3.50 11.82
CA CYS A 305 9.31 -3.90 10.42
C CYS A 305 9.06 -2.72 9.48
N ALA A 306 9.34 -1.49 9.89
CA ALA A 306 9.09 -0.30 9.06
C ALA A 306 9.82 -0.35 7.72
N SER A 307 11.08 -0.80 7.70
CA SER A 307 11.86 -0.88 6.46
C SER A 307 11.24 -1.85 5.45
N SER A 308 10.83 -3.03 5.92
CA SER A 308 10.26 -4.06 5.07
C SER A 308 8.82 -3.72 4.68
N PHE A 309 8.04 -3.07 5.55
CA PHE A 309 6.74 -2.49 5.22
C PHE A 309 6.85 -1.47 4.07
N CYS A 310 7.74 -0.49 4.22
CA CYS A 310 7.94 0.55 3.21
C CYS A 310 8.48 -0.03 1.89
N ALA A 311 9.37 -1.03 1.95
CA ALA A 311 9.86 -1.71 0.76
C ALA A 311 8.75 -2.50 0.05
N MET A 312 7.92 -3.24 0.80
CA MET A 312 6.77 -3.97 0.25
C MET A 312 5.83 -3.02 -0.47
N LYS A 313 5.40 -1.98 0.23
CA LYS A 313 4.48 -1.00 -0.32
C LYS A 313 5.04 -0.26 -1.54
N LEU A 314 6.32 0.09 -1.54
CA LEU A 314 6.99 0.70 -2.71
C LEU A 314 7.08 -0.24 -3.92
N ASN A 315 7.26 -1.54 -3.68
CA ASN A 315 7.50 -2.50 -4.76
C ASN A 315 6.23 -3.15 -5.30
N CYS A 316 5.16 -3.23 -4.51
CA CYS A 316 3.96 -4.00 -4.83
C CYS A 316 2.75 -3.18 -5.23
N ASP A 317 2.62 -1.96 -4.70
CA ASP A 317 1.48 -1.11 -4.96
C ASP A 317 1.92 -0.06 -5.97
N TRP A 318 1.43 -0.20 -7.20
CA TRP A 318 1.84 0.61 -8.35
C TRP A 318 0.78 1.62 -8.73
N ASP A 319 -0.11 1.94 -7.80
CA ASP A 319 -0.90 3.15 -7.92
C ASP A 319 0.05 4.32 -8.12
N PHE A 320 -0.23 5.10 -9.16
CA PHE A 320 0.49 6.28 -9.62
C PHE A 320 1.91 6.39 -9.07
N ASN A 321 2.92 6.08 -9.88
CA ASN A 321 4.20 6.76 -9.70
C ASN A 321 4.21 7.93 -10.70
N SER A 322 3.84 9.09 -10.21
CA SER A 322 4.71 10.25 -10.20
C SER A 322 5.70 10.43 -11.40
N GLN A 323 6.69 9.56 -11.63
CA GLN A 323 7.57 9.72 -12.79
C GLN A 323 6.86 9.53 -14.14
N THR A 324 5.65 8.99 -14.13
CA THR A 324 5.02 8.48 -15.35
C THR A 324 4.03 9.49 -15.93
N PHE A 325 3.06 10.05 -15.18
CA PHE A 325 2.09 10.98 -15.77
C PHE A 325 1.47 11.97 -14.76
N GLY A 326 1.43 13.25 -15.14
CA GLY A 326 1.04 14.39 -14.31
C GLY A 326 2.25 15.23 -13.90
N LYS A 327 2.21 16.56 -14.08
CA LYS A 327 3.30 17.43 -13.59
C LYS A 327 3.38 17.33 -12.07
N GLY A 328 4.50 16.86 -11.54
CA GLY A 328 4.99 17.28 -10.22
C GLY A 328 5.10 16.22 -9.13
N CYS A 329 4.35 15.12 -9.17
CA CYS A 329 4.71 14.00 -8.32
C CYS A 329 5.85 13.30 -9.03
N SER A 330 7.08 13.17 -8.55
CA SER A 330 8.01 12.12 -9.04
C SER A 330 8.52 11.37 -7.80
N GLY A 331 8.40 10.05 -7.76
CA GLY A 331 8.40 9.20 -6.55
C GLY A 331 7.17 9.25 -5.60
N ALA A 332 6.17 10.12 -5.81
CA ALA A 332 5.30 10.62 -4.73
C ALA A 332 3.80 10.25 -4.74
N ALA A 333 3.36 9.23 -5.48
CA ALA A 333 1.92 9.00 -5.65
C ALA A 333 1.36 7.74 -4.97
N LEU A 334 2.05 7.37 -3.88
CA LEU A 334 1.61 6.41 -2.88
C LEU A 334 1.08 7.13 -1.65
N LEU A 335 -0.05 7.84 -1.81
CA LEU A 335 -0.54 8.83 -0.86
C LEU A 335 -0.69 8.30 0.57
N GLU A 336 -1.21 7.07 0.72
CA GLU A 336 -1.70 6.62 2.02
C GLU A 336 -0.59 6.30 3.05
N TYR A 337 0.52 5.75 2.57
CA TYR A 337 1.61 5.27 3.42
C TYR A 337 2.96 5.94 3.14
N GLN A 338 3.09 6.74 2.07
CA GLN A 338 4.31 7.49 1.81
C GLN A 338 4.64 8.44 2.94
N ALA A 339 3.65 9.17 3.44
CA ALA A 339 3.89 10.10 4.53
C ALA A 339 4.36 9.34 5.78
N THR A 340 3.83 8.14 6.04
CA THR A 340 4.29 7.24 7.11
C THR A 340 5.74 6.81 6.88
N CYS A 341 6.07 6.36 5.67
CA CYS A 341 7.44 5.94 5.32
C CYS A 341 8.46 7.10 5.36
N GLN A 342 8.08 8.29 4.92
CA GLN A 342 8.91 9.49 5.01
C GLN A 342 9.11 9.92 6.46
N HIS A 343 8.08 9.87 7.30
CA HIS A 343 8.18 10.13 8.73
C HIS A 343 9.18 9.17 9.39
N LEU A 344 9.16 7.89 9.01
CA LEU A 344 10.12 6.89 9.44
C LEU A 344 11.53 7.05 8.82
N GLY A 345 11.73 8.04 7.93
CA GLY A 345 13.02 8.36 7.31
C GLY A 345 13.34 7.61 6.02
N TYR A 346 12.36 6.92 5.42
CA TYR A 346 12.55 6.23 4.14
C TYR A 346 12.24 7.16 2.95
N SER A 347 13.16 7.21 1.99
CA SER A 347 12.96 7.94 0.73
C SER A 347 12.11 7.12 -0.23
N THR A 348 10.96 7.66 -0.65
CA THR A 348 10.10 7.08 -1.69
C THR A 348 10.58 7.38 -3.11
N GLY A 349 11.53 8.30 -3.27
CA GLY A 349 12.11 8.69 -4.56
C GLY A 349 13.29 7.81 -4.96
N GLY A 350 13.11 7.07 -6.06
CA GLY A 350 14.14 6.28 -6.73
C GLY A 350 15.33 7.11 -7.22
N SER A 351 16.33 7.23 -6.38
CA SER A 351 17.71 6.83 -6.65
C SER A 351 18.29 6.52 -5.28
N PRO A 352 19.09 5.46 -5.09
CA PRO A 352 19.93 5.38 -3.91
C PRO A 352 20.78 6.65 -3.95
N SER A 353 20.38 7.68 -3.22
CA SER A 353 21.36 8.64 -2.76
C SER A 353 22.30 7.76 -1.96
N LEU A 354 23.49 7.54 -2.52
CA LEU A 354 24.64 7.08 -1.78
C LEU A 354 24.83 8.11 -0.67
N THR A 355 24.03 8.01 0.39
CA THR A 355 24.48 8.43 1.69
C THR A 355 25.69 7.55 1.92
N ILE A 356 26.86 8.12 1.71
CA ILE A 356 28.12 7.62 2.19
C ILE A 356 28.32 8.31 3.56
N PRO A 357 27.71 7.88 4.69
CA PRO A 357 28.15 8.42 5.97
C PRO A 357 29.42 7.73 6.49
N SER A 358 29.94 6.68 5.83
CA SER A 358 30.99 5.85 6.45
C SER A 358 32.32 5.78 5.69
N LEU A 359 32.34 5.84 4.34
CA LEU A 359 33.60 5.71 3.60
C LEU A 359 34.46 6.99 3.61
N LEU A 360 33.82 8.17 3.68
CA LEU A 360 34.52 9.46 3.72
C LEU A 360 35.13 9.73 5.11
N MET A 361 34.47 9.27 6.18
CA MET A 361 35.04 9.22 7.54
C MET A 361 36.22 8.24 7.62
N LEU A 362 36.14 7.07 6.97
CA LEU A 362 37.23 6.10 6.95
C LEU A 362 38.47 6.64 6.18
N LEU A 363 38.26 7.37 5.08
CA LEU A 363 39.35 8.01 4.33
C LEU A 363 39.98 9.21 5.07
N LEU A 364 39.20 9.96 5.87
CA LEU A 364 39.72 11.04 6.73
C LEU A 364 40.52 10.50 7.93
N PHE A 365 40.19 9.31 8.44
CA PHE A 365 40.99 8.66 9.48
C PHE A 365 42.33 8.12 8.95
N ILE A 366 42.39 7.58 7.73
CA ILE A 366 43.65 7.07 7.15
C ILE A 366 44.61 8.23 6.78
N ALA A 367 44.08 9.40 6.41
CA ALA A 367 44.88 10.59 6.11
C ALA A 367 45.44 11.29 7.36
N THR A 368 44.84 11.09 8.53
CA THR A 368 45.30 11.72 9.79
C THR A 368 46.29 10.85 10.57
N THR A 369 46.33 9.53 10.35
CA THR A 369 47.30 8.64 11.00
C THR A 369 48.67 8.55 10.30
N THR A 370 48.84 9.15 9.13
CA THR A 370 50.11 9.08 8.35
C THR A 370 51.07 10.24 8.59
N THR A 371 50.74 11.22 9.44
CA THR A 371 51.58 12.41 9.67
C THR A 371 52.25 12.49 11.05
N THR A 372 52.26 11.41 11.85
CA THR A 372 52.79 11.45 13.23
C THR A 372 53.83 10.37 13.56
N THR A 373 54.73 10.02 12.64
CA THR A 373 55.92 9.21 12.97
C THR A 373 57.17 9.64 12.20
N THR A 374 57.74 10.80 12.55
CA THR A 374 59.13 11.13 12.18
C THR A 374 59.76 12.12 13.18
N THR A 375 59.90 11.70 14.43
CA THR A 375 60.87 12.23 15.41
C THR A 375 60.72 11.31 16.63
N THR A 376 61.65 10.48 17.05
CA THR A 376 63.00 10.77 17.54
C THR A 376 63.54 9.41 17.99
N ILE A 377 64.82 9.07 17.76
CA ILE A 377 65.69 8.31 18.69
C ILE A 377 67.05 8.16 18.00
N LEU A 378 68.04 8.88 18.54
CA LEU A 378 69.46 8.69 18.32
C LEU A 378 70.09 8.91 19.70
N SER A 379 70.28 7.86 20.49
CA SER A 379 71.34 7.77 21.52
C SER A 379 71.31 6.45 22.29
N PHE A 380 72.50 5.81 22.27
CA PHE A 380 73.05 4.71 23.06
C PHE A 380 72.62 3.27 22.75
#